data_AF-A0A7U6KCY6-F1
#
_entry.id   AF-A0A7U6KCY6-F1
#
_cell.length_a   1.000
_cell.length_b   1.000
_cell.length_c   1.000
_cell.angle_alpha   90.00
_cell.angle_beta   90.00
_cell.angle_gamma   90.00
#
_symmetry.space_group_name_H-M   'P 1'
#
loop_
_entity.id
_entity.type
_entity.pdbx_description
1 polymer ?
#
loop_
_entity_poly.entity_id
_entity_poly.type
_entity_poly.pdbx_seq_one_letter_code
_entity_poly.pdbx_strand_id
1 'polypeptide(L)'
;MLLKGIVFVLFCLILGKQIAFIKRLVVATKKSMLDNVSIFFGILILLWLTYQYANTILDYSFAVLGISALLTMIYKQGIAMDGLILLSRGHEFYPWSEIGSVKIEEADDIKVIYYSTIGSPIIKQRYAKKNKDKLFDILEKNSLYKEPDPK
;
A
#
# COMPACT_ATOMS: atom_id res chain seq x y z
N MET A 1 -16.34 26.60 -12.93
CA MET A 1 -15.14 26.12 -13.67
C MET A 1 -13.88 26.18 -12.81
N LEU A 2 -13.59 27.31 -12.17
CA LEU A 2 -12.39 27.53 -11.34
C LEU A 2 -12.26 26.52 -10.17
N LEU A 3 -13.36 26.24 -9.45
CA LEU A 3 -13.37 25.24 -8.37
C LEU A 3 -13.04 23.82 -8.86
N LYS A 4 -13.62 23.37 -9.99
CA LYS A 4 -13.32 22.05 -10.57
C LYS A 4 -11.84 21.92 -10.93
N GLY A 5 -11.24 22.99 -11.46
CA GLY A 5 -9.80 23.02 -11.77
C GLY A 5 -8.91 22.91 -10.52
N ILE A 6 -9.23 23.64 -9.45
CA ILE A 6 -8.48 23.54 -8.18
C ILE A 6 -8.59 22.12 -7.61
N VAL A 7 -9.79 21.54 -7.58
CA VAL A 7 -10.01 20.16 -7.11
C VAL A 7 -9.21 19.17 -7.95
N PHE A 8 -9.15 19.36 -9.27
CA PHE A 8 -8.38 18.51 -10.17
C PHE A 8 -6.88 18.54 -9.83
N VAL A 9 -6.30 19.74 -9.66
CA VAL A 9 -4.88 19.89 -9.29
C VAL A 9 -4.58 19.23 -7.95
N LEU A 10 -5.44 19.41 -6.94
CA LEU A 10 -5.29 18.75 -5.64
C LEU A 10 -5.30 17.22 -5.77
N PHE A 11 -6.19 16.69 -6.60
CA PHE A 11 -6.25 15.24 -6.88
C PHE A 11 -4.96 14.73 -7.54
N CYS A 12 -4.43 15.47 -8.52
CA CYS A 12 -3.16 15.14 -9.15
C CYS A 12 -2.00 15.13 -8.14
N LEU A 13 -1.93 16.10 -7.24
CA LEU A 13 -0.90 16.16 -6.20
C LEU A 13 -0.99 14.97 -5.23
N ILE A 14 -2.20 14.62 -4.79
CA ILE A 14 -2.43 13.46 -3.92
C ILE A 14 -2.00 12.17 -4.64
N LEU A 15 -2.35 12.01 -5.91
CA LEU A 15 -1.95 10.84 -6.69
C LEU A 15 -0.44 10.77 -6.92
N GLY A 16 0.19 11.91 -7.22
CA GLY A 16 1.64 12.00 -7.33
C GLY A 16 2.34 11.53 -6.06
N LYS A 17 1.86 11.97 -4.88
CA LYS A 17 2.36 11.50 -3.58
C LYS A 17 2.19 9.99 -3.41
N GLN A 18 1.03 9.43 -3.78
CA GLN A 18 0.81 7.98 -3.70
C GLN A 18 1.75 7.19 -4.60
N ILE A 19 1.96 7.63 -5.83
CA ILE A 19 2.88 6.99 -6.78
C ILE A 19 4.32 7.04 -6.25
N ALA A 20 4.73 8.16 -5.63
CA ALA A 20 6.04 8.28 -5.01
C ALA A 20 6.25 7.25 -3.89
N PHE A 21 5.24 7.00 -3.05
CA PHE A 21 5.31 5.93 -2.04
C PHE A 21 5.42 4.55 -2.66
N ILE A 22 4.64 4.25 -3.70
CA ILE A 22 4.69 2.95 -4.38
C ILE A 22 6.08 2.72 -4.98
N LYS A 23 6.70 3.74 -5.57
CA LYS A 23 8.06 3.66 -6.10
C LYS A 23 9.13 3.38 -5.04
N ARG A 24 8.87 3.74 -3.78
CA ARG A 24 9.78 3.45 -2.65
C ARG A 24 9.64 2.03 -2.12
N LEU A 25 8.58 1.30 -2.47
CA LEU A 25 8.36 -0.05 -1.99
C LEU A 25 9.36 -1.02 -2.63
N VAL A 26 10.10 -1.71 -1.78
CA VAL A 26 10.97 -2.83 -2.15
C VAL A 26 10.15 -4.11 -2.18
N VAL A 27 9.26 -4.30 -1.20
CA VAL A 27 8.39 -5.47 -1.11
C VAL A 27 6.95 -5.00 -0.85
N ALA A 28 6.11 -5.11 -1.87
CA ALA A 28 4.68 -4.83 -1.74
C ALA A 28 3.94 -5.97 -1.02
N THR A 29 2.92 -5.59 -0.25
CA THR A 29 1.99 -6.53 0.37
C THR A 29 1.11 -7.25 -0.65
N LYS A 30 0.70 -8.47 -0.31
CA LYS A 30 -0.34 -9.22 -1.00
C LYS A 30 -1.70 -8.82 -0.44
N LYS A 31 -2.54 -8.23 -1.28
CA LYS A 31 -3.94 -7.96 -0.95
C LYS A 31 -4.81 -9.22 -0.98
N SER A 32 -5.92 -9.16 -0.25
CA SER A 32 -6.93 -10.21 -0.30
C SER A 32 -7.59 -10.27 -1.68
N MET A 33 -8.05 -11.46 -2.08
CA MET A 33 -8.88 -11.60 -3.28
C MET A 33 -10.13 -10.69 -3.21
N LEU A 34 -10.73 -10.56 -2.01
CA LEU A 34 -11.87 -9.66 -1.77
C LEU A 34 -11.54 -8.18 -2.02
N ASP A 35 -10.33 -7.75 -1.68
CA ASP A 35 -9.90 -6.36 -1.91
C ASP A 35 -9.74 -6.12 -3.42
N ASN A 36 -9.15 -7.08 -4.13
CA ASN A 36 -8.97 -6.99 -5.58
C ASN A 36 -10.32 -6.98 -6.32
N VAL A 37 -11.26 -7.83 -5.89
CA VAL A 37 -12.63 -7.85 -6.44
C VAL A 37 -13.34 -6.53 -6.17
N SER A 38 -13.23 -5.99 -4.96
CA SER A 38 -13.80 -4.68 -4.62
C SER A 38 -13.24 -3.55 -5.48
N ILE A 39 -11.92 -3.54 -5.72
CA ILE A 39 -11.27 -2.57 -6.61
C ILE A 39 -11.79 -2.72 -8.04
N PHE A 40 -11.93 -3.94 -8.55
CA PHE A 40 -12.46 -4.21 -9.88
C PHE A 40 -13.89 -3.68 -10.05
N PHE A 41 -14.78 -3.97 -9.10
CA PHE A 41 -16.14 -3.42 -9.13
C PHE A 41 -16.16 -1.90 -9.02
N GLY A 42 -15.28 -1.31 -8.20
CA GLY A 42 -15.13 0.15 -8.10
C GLY A 42 -14.77 0.80 -9.44
N ILE A 43 -13.87 0.16 -10.22
CA ILE A 43 -13.51 0.62 -11.57
C ILE A 43 -14.71 0.51 -12.51
N LEU A 44 -15.45 -0.60 -12.51
CA LEU A 44 -16.65 -0.76 -13.35
C LEU A 44 -17.72 0.29 -13.06
N ILE A 45 -17.97 0.58 -11.79
CA ILE A 45 -18.94 1.61 -11.37
C ILE A 45 -18.48 2.99 -11.85
N LEU A 46 -17.20 3.34 -11.67
CA LEU A 46 -16.66 4.62 -12.16
C LEU A 46 -16.77 4.75 -13.68
N LEU A 47 -16.48 3.69 -14.42
CA LEU A 47 -16.63 3.68 -15.89
C LEU A 47 -18.09 3.89 -16.29
N TRP A 48 -19.02 3.19 -15.65
CA TRP A 48 -20.44 3.34 -15.91
C TRP A 48 -20.96 4.75 -15.60
N LEU A 49 -20.58 5.32 -14.45
CA LEU A 49 -20.92 6.70 -14.08
C LEU A 49 -20.33 7.71 -15.07
N THR A 50 -19.09 7.50 -15.51
CA THR A 50 -18.45 8.37 -16.49
C THR A 50 -19.18 8.31 -17.83
N TYR A 51 -19.55 7.11 -18.29
CA TYR A 51 -20.31 6.94 -19.52
C TYR A 51 -21.67 7.65 -19.50
N GLN A 52 -22.38 7.61 -18.36
CA GLN A 52 -23.72 8.20 -18.24
C GLN A 52 -23.70 9.72 -18.01
N TYR A 53 -22.71 10.23 -17.27
CA TYR A 53 -22.77 11.61 -16.74
C TYR A 53 -21.64 12.53 -17.19
N ALA A 54 -20.55 12.01 -17.77
CA ALA A 54 -19.45 12.87 -18.21
C ALA A 54 -19.85 13.64 -19.47
N ASN A 55 -19.74 14.96 -19.40
CA ASN A 55 -20.08 15.85 -20.51
C ASN A 55 -18.93 16.78 -20.90
N THR A 56 -17.87 16.82 -20.09
CA THR A 56 -16.70 17.68 -20.33
C THR A 56 -15.41 16.89 -20.25
N ILE A 57 -14.37 17.39 -20.92
CA ILE A 57 -13.00 16.83 -20.87
C ILE A 57 -12.52 16.69 -19.41
N LEU A 58 -12.88 17.64 -18.54
CA LEU A 58 -12.54 17.57 -17.12
C LEU A 58 -13.21 16.40 -16.41
N ASP A 59 -14.48 16.10 -16.72
CA ASP A 59 -15.19 14.98 -16.07
C ASP A 59 -14.56 13.62 -16.48
N TYR A 60 -14.18 13.46 -17.76
CA TYR A 60 -13.40 12.29 -18.19
C TYR A 60 -12.02 12.22 -17.52
N SER A 61 -11.35 13.36 -17.35
CA SER A 61 -10.05 13.42 -16.68
C SER A 61 -10.15 13.01 -15.20
N PHE A 62 -11.23 13.40 -14.51
CA PHE A 62 -11.52 12.94 -13.15
C PHE A 62 -11.73 11.42 -13.09
N ALA A 63 -12.39 10.82 -14.08
CA ALA A 63 -12.54 9.38 -14.15
C ALA A 63 -11.19 8.65 -14.27
N VAL A 64 -10.30 9.15 -15.15
CA VAL A 64 -8.94 8.61 -15.30
C VAL A 64 -8.15 8.72 -14.00
N LEU A 65 -8.23 9.85 -13.30
CA LEU A 65 -7.57 10.02 -12.01
C LEU A 65 -8.16 9.06 -10.96
N GLY A 66 -9.48 8.92 -10.90
CA GLY A 66 -10.16 8.01 -9.97
C GLY A 66 -9.77 6.54 -10.19
N ILE A 67 -9.75 6.09 -11.44
CA ILE A 67 -9.31 4.73 -11.80
C ILE A 67 -7.83 4.54 -11.43
N SER A 68 -6.99 5.53 -11.74
CA SER A 68 -5.57 5.49 -11.37
C SER A 68 -5.40 5.38 -9.85
N ALA A 69 -6.20 6.11 -9.07
CA ALA A 69 -6.20 6.05 -7.61
C ALA A 69 -6.60 4.67 -7.06
N LEU A 70 -7.58 4.01 -7.69
CA LEU A 70 -7.98 2.65 -7.32
C LEU A 70 -6.89 1.62 -7.66
N LEU A 71 -6.21 1.79 -8.79
CA LEU A 71 -5.09 0.94 -9.18
C LEU A 71 -3.89 1.11 -8.24
N THR A 72 -3.54 2.34 -7.87
CA THR A 72 -2.45 2.60 -6.92
C THR A 72 -2.74 1.99 -5.55
N MET A 73 -4.02 1.93 -5.13
CA MET A 73 -4.40 1.27 -3.88
C MET A 73 -3.99 -0.19 -3.80
N ILE A 74 -3.85 -0.91 -4.92
CA ILE A 74 -3.41 -2.32 -4.95
C ILE A 74 -2.03 -2.46 -4.31
N TYR A 75 -1.13 -1.51 -4.59
CA TYR A 75 0.29 -1.58 -4.24
C TYR A 75 0.70 -0.63 -3.11
N LYS A 76 -0.26 0.01 -2.42
CA LYS A 76 0.04 1.16 -1.55
C LYS A 76 0.75 0.83 -0.23
N GLN A 77 0.93 -0.45 0.13
CA GLN A 77 1.48 -0.84 1.43
C GLN A 77 2.56 -1.91 1.29
N GLY A 78 3.54 -1.86 2.18
CA GLY A 78 4.62 -2.83 2.26
C GLY A 78 5.89 -2.24 2.86
N ILE A 79 7.01 -2.81 2.47
CA ILE A 79 8.33 -2.47 3.01
C ILE A 79 9.08 -1.60 2.04
N ALA A 80 9.62 -0.50 2.53
CA ALA A 80 10.65 0.31 1.89
C ALA A 80 12.02 0.02 2.51
N MET A 81 13.10 0.55 1.93
CA MET A 81 14.44 0.35 2.49
C MET A 81 14.60 0.98 3.88
N ASP A 82 13.93 2.10 4.13
CA ASP A 82 14.07 2.91 5.34
C ASP A 82 12.95 2.72 6.37
N GLY A 83 11.96 1.88 6.07
CA GLY A 83 10.87 1.60 6.99
C GLY A 83 9.69 0.89 6.35
N LEU A 84 8.58 0.94 7.05
CA LEU A 84 7.33 0.33 6.66
C LEU A 84 6.34 1.39 6.18
N ILE A 85 5.83 1.21 4.96
CA ILE A 85 4.78 2.06 4.38
C ILE A 85 3.44 1.37 4.65
N LEU A 86 2.53 2.09 5.29
CA LEU A 86 1.22 1.57 5.64
C LEU A 86 0.13 2.61 5.42
N LEU A 87 -1.13 2.17 5.42
CA LEU A 87 -2.28 3.06 5.39
C LEU A 87 -3.12 2.83 6.64
N SER A 88 -2.72 3.43 7.77
CA SER A 88 -3.45 3.29 9.03
C SER A 88 -3.48 4.62 9.79
N ARG A 89 -4.69 5.05 10.16
CA ARG A 89 -4.97 6.08 11.17
C ARG A 89 -4.05 7.32 11.12
N GLY A 90 -3.82 7.89 9.93
CA GLY A 90 -3.06 9.14 9.76
C GLY A 90 -1.53 9.00 9.82
N HIS A 91 -0.99 7.78 9.95
CA HIS A 91 0.43 7.51 9.73
C HIS A 91 0.61 6.71 8.45
N GLU A 92 1.44 7.22 7.54
CA GLU A 92 1.70 6.60 6.25
C GLU A 92 3.05 5.86 6.20
N PHE A 93 3.91 6.10 7.20
CA PHE A 93 5.27 5.59 7.24
C PHE A 93 5.71 5.37 8.69
N TYR A 94 6.37 4.24 8.95
CA TYR A 94 7.02 3.90 10.21
C TYR A 94 8.50 3.60 9.93
N PRO A 95 9.45 4.42 10.38
CA PRO A 95 10.86 4.11 10.23
C PRO A 95 11.23 2.85 11.02
N TRP A 96 12.28 2.15 10.60
CA TRP A 96 12.74 0.95 11.30
C TRP A 96 13.05 1.19 12.78
N SER A 97 13.52 2.39 13.13
CA SER A 97 13.80 2.80 14.52
C SER A 97 12.58 2.78 15.44
N GLU A 98 11.37 2.84 14.90
CA GLU A 98 10.12 2.77 15.67
C GLU A 98 9.55 1.36 15.78
N ILE A 99 10.13 0.40 15.06
CA ILE A 99 9.70 -1.00 15.04
C ILE A 99 10.62 -1.78 15.98
N GLY A 100 10.04 -2.37 17.02
CA GLY A 100 10.80 -3.12 18.03
C GLY A 100 10.98 -4.59 17.66
N SER A 101 9.96 -5.21 17.10
CA SER A 101 9.99 -6.64 16.75
C SER A 101 8.95 -7.00 15.70
N VAL A 102 9.14 -8.18 15.11
CA VAL A 102 8.17 -8.77 14.19
C VAL A 102 7.82 -10.19 14.61
N LYS A 103 6.55 -10.56 14.41
CA LYS A 103 6.12 -11.96 14.46
C LYS A 103 5.81 -12.42 13.05
N ILE A 104 6.47 -13.50 12.62
CA ILE A 104 6.30 -14.09 11.30
C ILE A 104 5.49 -15.38 11.43
N GLU A 105 4.47 -15.52 10.61
CA GLU A 105 3.67 -16.74 10.46
C GLU A 105 3.70 -17.13 8.98
N GLU A 106 4.24 -18.31 8.68
CA GLU A 106 4.30 -18.85 7.33
C GLU A 106 3.17 -19.87 7.13
N ALA A 107 2.28 -19.62 6.17
CA ALA A 107 1.24 -20.55 5.74
C ALA A 107 1.25 -20.63 4.21
N ASP A 108 0.17 -20.26 3.52
CA ASP A 108 0.15 -20.08 2.06
C ASP A 108 0.80 -18.76 1.62
N ASP A 109 0.78 -17.77 2.51
CA ASP A 109 1.50 -16.51 2.41
C ASP A 109 2.36 -16.28 3.67
N ILE A 110 3.23 -15.28 3.60
CA ILE A 110 4.05 -14.87 4.74
C ILE A 110 3.32 -13.72 5.42
N LYS A 111 2.88 -13.95 6.64
CA LYS A 111 2.18 -12.97 7.45
C LYS A 111 3.15 -12.40 8.46
N VAL A 112 3.35 -11.09 8.43
CA VAL A 112 4.22 -10.38 9.36
C VAL A 112 3.38 -9.42 10.20
N ILE A 113 3.47 -9.56 11.51
CA ILE A 113 2.87 -8.64 12.48
C ILE A 113 4.00 -7.78 13.04
N TYR A 114 3.89 -6.47 12.85
CA TYR A 114 4.88 -5.50 13.30
C TYR A 114 4.47 -4.92 14.65
N TYR A 115 5.41 -4.84 15.57
CA TYR A 115 5.22 -4.25 16.89
C TYR A 115 6.13 -3.02 17.03
N SER A 116 5.62 -1.99 17.71
CA SER A 116 6.42 -0.82 18.06
C SER A 116 7.53 -1.19 19.05
N THR A 117 8.45 -0.27 19.28
CA THR A 117 9.46 -0.39 20.35
C THR A 117 8.86 -0.57 21.74
N ILE A 118 7.60 -0.16 21.95
CA ILE A 118 6.85 -0.30 23.21
C ILE A 118 6.02 -1.60 23.22
N GLY A 119 6.12 -2.43 22.17
CA GLY A 119 5.45 -3.72 22.07
C GLY A 119 3.97 -3.65 21.61
N SER A 120 3.47 -2.47 21.25
CA SER A 120 2.09 -2.32 20.73
C SER A 120 2.01 -2.78 19.27
N PRO A 121 0.97 -3.52 18.85
CA PRO A 121 0.83 -3.92 17.46
C PRO A 121 0.60 -2.71 16.56
N ILE A 122 1.42 -2.56 15.52
CA ILE A 122 1.32 -1.49 14.51
C ILE A 122 0.37 -1.94 13.40
N ILE A 123 0.76 -3.00 12.70
CA ILE A 123 0.01 -3.53 11.56
C ILE A 123 0.34 -4.99 11.30
N LYS A 124 -0.61 -5.68 10.69
CA LYS A 124 -0.44 -7.01 10.12
C LYS A 124 -0.43 -6.92 8.61
N GLN A 125 0.63 -7.39 7.98
CA GLN A 125 0.81 -7.38 6.53
C GLN A 125 1.03 -8.79 6.01
N ARG A 126 0.52 -9.06 4.81
CA ARG A 126 0.70 -10.33 4.10
C ARG A 126 1.62 -10.11 2.92
N TYR A 127 2.48 -11.08 2.65
CA TYR A 127 3.46 -11.05 1.59
C TYR A 127 3.41 -12.35 0.79
N ALA A 128 3.60 -12.24 -0.52
CA ALA A 128 3.70 -13.42 -1.37
C ALA A 128 4.99 -14.19 -1.06
N LYS A 129 4.93 -15.53 -1.00
CA LYS A 129 6.10 -16.39 -0.74
C LYS A 129 7.29 -16.13 -1.67
N LYS A 130 7.04 -15.76 -2.93
CA LYS A 130 8.10 -15.38 -3.89
C LYS A 130 8.99 -14.22 -3.42
N ASN A 131 8.55 -13.44 -2.44
CA ASN A 131 9.30 -12.33 -1.88
C ASN A 131 9.99 -12.69 -0.55
N LYS A 132 10.00 -13.98 -0.14
CA LYS A 132 10.53 -14.43 1.16
C LYS A 132 11.95 -13.94 1.39
N ASP A 133 12.87 -14.27 0.49
CA ASP A 133 14.30 -13.98 0.68
C ASP A 133 14.55 -12.48 0.85
N LYS A 134 13.91 -11.65 0.00
CA LYS A 134 14.00 -10.19 0.10
C LYS A 134 13.38 -9.65 1.39
N LEU A 135 12.26 -10.21 1.83
CA LEU A 135 11.59 -9.80 3.06
C LEU A 135 12.49 -10.10 4.26
N PHE A 136 13.04 -11.30 4.34
CA PHE A 136 13.87 -11.75 5.45
C PHE A 136 15.21 -11.00 5.50
N ASP A 137 15.87 -10.79 4.35
CA ASP A 137 17.09 -9.98 4.24
C ASP A 137 16.89 -8.56 4.80
N ILE A 138 15.76 -7.91 4.49
CA ILE A 138 15.46 -6.58 5.03
C ILE A 138 15.20 -6.64 6.54
N LEU A 139 14.47 -7.64 7.03
CA LEU A 139 14.16 -7.77 8.45
C LEU A 139 15.41 -8.08 9.29
N GLU A 140 16.31 -8.92 8.78
CA GLU A 140 17.58 -9.28 9.42
C GLU A 140 18.55 -8.09 9.45
N LYS A 141 18.69 -7.37 8.32
CA LYS A 141 19.51 -6.13 8.26
C LYS A 141 19.09 -5.09 9.29
N ASN A 142 17.81 -5.04 9.63
CA ASN A 142 17.27 -4.13 10.64
C ASN A 142 17.17 -4.76 12.03
N SER A 143 17.80 -5.92 12.27
CA SER A 143 17.82 -6.64 13.55
C SER A 143 16.43 -6.99 14.11
N LEU A 144 15.40 -7.04 13.24
CA LEU A 144 14.03 -7.36 13.63
C LEU A 144 13.76 -8.87 13.64
N TYR A 145 14.58 -9.63 12.91
CA TYR A 145 14.48 -11.08 12.80
C TYR A 145 15.87 -11.70 12.90
N LYS A 146 15.94 -12.88 13.50
CA LYS A 146 17.09 -13.79 13.43
C LYS A 146 16.54 -15.16 13.04
N GLU A 147 17.16 -15.77 12.03
CA GLU A 147 16.81 -17.14 11.67
C GLU A 147 17.13 -18.05 12.86
N PRO A 148 16.20 -18.92 13.29
CA PRO A 148 16.49 -19.85 14.38
C PRO A 148 17.63 -20.78 13.94
N ASP A 149 18.67 -20.90 14.78
CA ASP A 149 19.81 -21.79 14.51
C ASP A 149 19.32 -23.17 14.08
N PRO A 150 19.83 -23.73 12.97
CA PRO A 150 19.53 -25.10 12.59
C PRO A 150 20.04 -26.02 13.71
N LYS A 151 19.10 -26.66 14.40
CA LYS A 151 19.40 -27.72 15.37
C LYS A 151 19.91 -28.98 14.70
#